data_AF-A0A453H5T5-F1
#
_entry.id   AF-A0A453H5T5-F1
#
_cell.length_a   1.000
_cell.length_b   1.000
_cell.length_c   1.000
_cell.angle_alpha   90.00
_cell.angle_beta   90.00
_cell.angle_gamma   90.00
#
_symmetry.space_group_name_H-M   'P 1'
#
loop_
_entity.id
_entity.type
_entity.pdbx_description
1 polymer ?
#
loop_
_entity_poly.entity_id
_entity_poly.type
_entity_poly.pdbx_seq_one_letter_code
_entity_poly.pdbx_strand_id
1 'polypeptide(L)'
;MLAHCLWQNSMFANVVALSSGVYPPFHPMVGLQFYTCGKLEWLLEYTEDALKSLTRAADVLRITHGTQSQFMKELFGIVNLRTAV
;
A
#
# COMPACT_ATOMS: atom_id res chain seq x y z
N MET A 1 -16.60 14.83 -5.58
CA MET A 1 -17.63 14.04 -4.84
C MET A 1 -17.67 12.57 -5.27
N LEU A 2 -17.66 12.24 -6.58
CA LEU A 2 -17.62 10.85 -7.06
C LEU A 2 -16.29 10.12 -6.80
N ALA A 3 -15.14 10.81 -6.93
CA ALA A 3 -13.83 10.22 -6.66
C ALA A 3 -13.65 9.83 -5.18
N HIS A 4 -14.11 10.65 -4.24
CA HIS A 4 -14.11 10.35 -2.80
C HIS A 4 -15.03 9.15 -2.47
N CYS A 5 -16.19 9.06 -3.14
CA CYS A 5 -17.15 7.97 -2.94
C CYS A 5 -16.67 6.62 -3.54
N LEU A 6 -15.99 6.65 -4.68
CA LEU A 6 -15.31 5.47 -5.25
C LEU A 6 -14.07 5.07 -4.44
N TRP A 7 -13.35 6.05 -3.88
CA TRP A 7 -12.25 5.83 -2.95
C TRP A 7 -12.74 5.17 -1.66
N GLN A 8 -13.83 5.68 -1.05
CA GLN A 8 -14.48 5.01 0.07
C GLN A 8 -14.89 3.58 -0.26
N ASN A 9 -15.47 3.29 -1.44
CA ASN A 9 -15.91 1.94 -1.78
C ASN A 9 -14.77 0.95 -2.06
N SER A 10 -13.71 1.37 -2.77
CA SER A 10 -12.54 0.53 -3.05
C SER A 10 -11.69 0.31 -1.78
N MET A 11 -11.58 1.34 -0.95
CA MET A 11 -10.93 1.26 0.35
C MET A 11 -11.77 0.45 1.35
N PHE A 12 -13.11 0.57 1.36
CA PHE A 12 -13.98 -0.27 2.21
C PHE A 12 -13.83 -1.76 1.86
N ALA A 13 -13.83 -2.12 0.58
CA ALA A 13 -13.69 -3.51 0.17
C ALA A 13 -12.34 -4.13 0.61
N ASN A 14 -11.25 -3.37 0.53
CA ASN A 14 -9.93 -3.83 1.00
C ASN A 14 -9.77 -3.75 2.53
N VAL A 15 -10.29 -2.71 3.18
CA VAL A 15 -10.26 -2.56 4.64
C VAL A 15 -11.04 -3.68 5.33
N VAL A 16 -12.18 -4.11 4.79
CA VAL A 16 -12.95 -5.25 5.34
C VAL A 16 -12.13 -6.55 5.37
N ALA A 17 -11.23 -6.76 4.40
CA ALA A 17 -10.32 -7.91 4.39
C ALA A 17 -9.20 -7.81 5.45
N LEU A 18 -8.79 -6.60 5.83
CA LEU A 18 -7.82 -6.33 6.91
C LEU A 18 -8.44 -6.38 8.30
N SER A 19 -9.62 -5.78 8.48
CA SER A 19 -10.27 -5.58 9.77
C SER A 19 -11.04 -6.81 10.28
N SER A 20 -11.24 -7.82 9.43
CA SER A 20 -11.89 -9.07 9.84
C SER A 20 -11.01 -9.98 10.71
N GLY A 21 -9.74 -9.61 10.92
CA GLY A 21 -8.81 -10.39 11.76
C GLY A 21 -8.43 -11.75 11.16
N VAL A 22 -8.80 -12.00 9.90
CA VAL A 22 -8.56 -13.28 9.20
C VAL A 22 -7.08 -13.50 8.92
N TYR A 23 -6.31 -12.42 8.75
CA TYR A 23 -4.89 -12.50 8.42
C TYR A 23 -4.01 -11.92 9.55
N PRO A 24 -2.87 -12.58 9.84
CA PRO A 24 -1.89 -12.02 10.76
C PRO A 24 -1.30 -10.70 10.21
N PRO A 25 -0.76 -9.81 11.07
CA PRO A 25 -0.28 -8.49 10.66
C PRO A 25 0.77 -8.50 9.53
N PHE A 26 1.60 -9.55 9.47
CA PHE A 26 2.66 -9.72 8.47
C PHE A 26 2.29 -10.76 7.40
N HIS A 27 1.08 -10.67 6.87
CA HIS A 27 0.63 -11.56 5.80
C HIS A 27 0.90 -10.94 4.41
N PRO A 28 1.35 -11.71 3.40
CA PRO A 28 1.56 -11.21 2.03
C PRO A 28 0.38 -10.43 1.47
N MET A 29 -0.85 -10.90 1.70
CA MET A 29 -2.05 -10.22 1.20
C MET A 29 -2.30 -8.87 1.86
N VAL A 30 -1.93 -8.71 3.13
CA VAL A 30 -2.02 -7.43 3.84
C VAL A 30 -1.11 -6.40 3.18
N GLY A 31 0.14 -6.80 2.90
CA GLY A 31 1.10 -5.96 2.18
C GLY A 31 0.64 -5.58 0.77
N LEU A 32 0.10 -6.55 0.00
CA LEU A 32 -0.40 -6.31 -1.37
C LEU A 32 -1.61 -5.37 -1.40
N GLN A 33 -2.47 -5.42 -0.39
CA GLN A 33 -3.61 -4.50 -0.29
C GLN A 33 -3.13 -3.06 -0.06
N PHE A 34 -2.19 -2.84 0.86
CA PHE A 34 -1.58 -1.52 1.06
C PHE A 34 -0.85 -1.02 -0.19
N TYR A 35 -0.16 -1.91 -0.91
CA TYR A 35 0.50 -1.56 -2.17
C TYR A 35 -0.51 -1.09 -3.22
N THR A 36 -1.62 -1.83 -3.37
CA THR A 36 -2.69 -1.49 -4.31
C THR A 36 -3.34 -0.15 -3.95
N CYS A 37 -3.66 0.07 -2.67
CA CYS A 37 -4.22 1.33 -2.18
C CYS A 37 -3.26 2.50 -2.47
N GLY A 38 -1.98 2.33 -2.14
CA GLY A 38 -0.97 3.34 -2.35
C GLY A 38 -0.78 3.72 -3.82
N LYS A 39 -0.87 2.75 -4.74
CA LYS A 39 -0.85 3.03 -6.19
C LYS A 39 -2.09 3.80 -6.66
N LEU A 40 -3.27 3.49 -6.12
CA LEU A 40 -4.50 4.20 -6.46
C LEU A 40 -4.48 5.64 -5.94
N GLU A 41 -4.05 5.83 -4.70
CA GLU A 41 -3.88 7.15 -4.09
C GLU A 41 -2.86 7.99 -4.87
N TRP A 42 -1.76 7.37 -5.32
CA TRP A 42 -0.77 8.04 -6.17
C TRP A 42 -1.37 8.50 -7.50
N LEU A 43 -2.15 7.63 -8.16
CA LEU A 43 -2.83 7.95 -9.43
C LEU A 43 -3.87 9.08 -9.27
N LEU A 44 -4.48 9.19 -8.09
CA LEU A 44 -5.45 10.23 -7.74
C LEU A 44 -4.80 11.50 -7.16
N GLU A 45 -3.47 11.59 -7.20
CA GLU A 45 -2.68 12.72 -6.69
C GLU A 45 -2.75 12.94 -5.17
N TYR A 46 -3.31 11.98 -4.41
CA TYR A 46 -3.29 11.95 -2.95
C TYR A 46 -1.94 11.47 -2.44
N THR A 47 -0.89 12.22 -2.76
CA THR A 47 0.50 11.78 -2.66
C THR A 47 0.92 11.44 -1.22
N GLU A 48 0.44 12.18 -0.22
CA GLU A 48 0.78 11.88 1.17
C GLU A 48 0.19 10.57 1.67
N ASP A 49 -1.08 10.31 1.34
CA ASP A 49 -1.75 9.07 1.73
C ASP A 49 -1.18 7.89 0.94
N ALA A 50 -0.90 8.09 -0.34
CA ALA A 50 -0.18 7.13 -1.18
C ALA A 50 1.12 6.67 -0.53
N LEU A 51 1.92 7.62 -0.02
CA LEU A 51 3.18 7.30 0.63
C LEU A 51 2.98 6.56 1.96
N LYS A 52 1.99 6.94 2.77
CA LYS A 52 1.67 6.20 4.00
C LYS A 52 1.29 4.75 3.70
N SER A 53 0.43 4.55 2.70
CA SER A 53 0.01 3.22 2.25
C SER A 53 1.18 2.42 1.67
N LEU A 54 1.97 3.00 0.77
CA LEU A 54 3.13 2.33 0.16
C LEU A 54 4.22 2.00 1.19
N THR A 55 4.45 2.88 2.17
CA THR A 55 5.40 2.61 3.28
C THR A 55 4.94 1.42 4.10
N ARG A 56 3.65 1.38 4.47
CA ARG A 56 3.10 0.23 5.21
C ARG A 56 3.13 -1.06 4.38
N ALA A 57 2.94 -0.96 3.07
CA ALA A 57 3.13 -2.09 2.15
C ALA A 57 4.57 -2.59 2.17
N ALA A 58 5.55 -1.69 2.11
CA ALA A 58 6.97 -2.01 2.12
C ALA A 58 7.39 -2.70 3.42
N ASP A 59 6.89 -2.27 4.57
CA ASP A 59 7.18 -2.90 5.86
C ASP A 59 6.72 -4.36 5.93
N VAL A 60 5.50 -4.65 5.45
CA VAL A 60 4.95 -6.01 5.44
C VAL A 60 5.59 -6.88 4.36
N LEU A 61 5.76 -6.35 3.16
CA LEU A 61 6.29 -7.09 2.01
C LEU A 61 7.79 -7.37 2.15
N ARG A 62 8.54 -6.51 2.83
CA ARG A 62 9.94 -6.79 3.17
C ARG A 62 10.10 -8.05 4.01
N ILE A 63 9.19 -8.29 4.95
CA ILE A 63 9.25 -9.46 5.83
C ILE A 63 8.87 -10.73 5.07
N THR A 64 7.90 -10.64 4.16
CA THR A 64 7.34 -11.81 3.46
C THR A 64 8.07 -12.18 2.18
N HIS A 65 8.60 -11.20 1.44
CA HIS A 65 9.25 -11.38 0.14
C HIS A 65 10.74 -10.99 0.15
N GLY A 66 11.26 -10.49 1.28
CA GLY A 66 12.63 -9.98 1.38
C GLY A 66 12.81 -8.64 0.68
N THR A 67 14.05 -8.33 0.28
CA THR A 67 14.40 -7.03 -0.33
C THR A 67 14.99 -7.14 -1.73
N GLN A 68 15.30 -8.35 -2.20
CA GLN A 68 16.13 -8.55 -3.38
C GLN A 68 15.33 -8.64 -4.69
N SER A 69 14.03 -8.94 -4.61
CA SER A 69 13.19 -9.05 -5.79
C SER A 69 13.08 -7.70 -6.51
N GLN A 70 12.92 -7.75 -7.84
CA GLN A 70 12.75 -6.55 -8.66
C GLN A 70 11.56 -5.71 -8.17
N PHE A 71 10.45 -6.38 -7.86
CA PHE A 71 9.27 -5.76 -7.27
C PHE A 71 9.58 -4.97 -5.98
N MET A 72 10.35 -5.53 -5.05
CA MET A 72 10.68 -4.84 -3.80
C MET A 72 11.61 -3.65 -4.03
N LYS A 73 12.56 -3.76 -4.98
CA LYS A 73 13.44 -2.65 -5.36
C LYS A 73 12.65 -1.48 -5.94
N GLU A 74 11.67 -1.76 -6.80
CA GLU A 74 10.77 -0.74 -7.35
C GLU A 74 9.93 -0.09 -6.25
N LEU A 75 9.35 -0.88 -5.36
CA LEU A 75 8.58 -0.38 -4.23
C LEU A 75 9.42 0.54 -3.32
N PHE A 76 10.63 0.13 -2.96
CA PHE A 76 11.53 0.99 -2.18
C PHE A 76 11.97 2.23 -2.95
N GLY A 77 12.16 2.14 -4.27
CA GLY A 77 12.42 3.30 -5.12
C GLY A 77 11.31 4.35 -5.02
N ILE A 78 10.05 3.91 -5.05
CA ILE A 78 8.89 4.81 -4.91
C ILE A 78 8.85 5.46 -3.52
N VAL A 79 9.07 4.68 -2.45
CA VAL A 79 9.02 5.20 -1.08
C VAL A 79 10.19 6.17 -0.79
N ASN A 80 11.38 5.90 -1.32
CA ASN A 80 12.58 6.71 -1.10
C ASN A 80 12.65 7.99 -1.95
N LEU A 81 11.82 8.14 -2.98
CA LEU A 81 11.79 9.36 -3.80
C LEU A 81 11.46 10.64 -3.02
N ARG A 82 10.88 10.53 -1.81
CA ARG A 82 10.61 11.68 -0.92
C ARG A 82 11.64 11.91 0.19
N THR A 83 12.56 11.00 0.46
CA THR A 83 13.64 11.23 1.46
C THR A 83 14.85 11.96 0.86
N ALA A 84 14.86 12.18 -0.46
CA ALA A 84 15.95 12.79 -1.20
C ALA A 84 15.69 14.25 -1.64
N VAL A 85 14.61 14.88 -1.17
CA VAL A 85 14.26 16.29 -1.46
C VAL A 85 14.18 17.08 -0.18
#